data_AF-A0A3M2DIN9-F1
#
_entry.id   AF-A0A3M2DIN9-F1
#
_cell.length_a   1.000
_cell.length_b   1.000
_cell.length_c   1.000
_cell.angle_alpha   90.00
_cell.angle_beta   90.00
_cell.angle_gamma   90.00
#
_symmetry.space_group_name_H-M   'P 1'
#
loop_
_entity.id
_entity.type
_entity.pdbx_description
1 polymer ?
#
loop_
_entity_poly.entity_id
_entity_poly.type
_entity_poly.pdbx_seq_one_letter_code
_entity_poly.pdbx_strand_id
1 'polypeptide(L)'
;MTTVLRSGVAALLLVLVTAGTATAGPKAEAQVREHTKKAMEHFDMLEYEQARKLLLEAVVLAKKNHLERSKALAEAYMYLGIVYFAGLEDIDSAKLAFMDAVSIDPSIQLDDAYRTAEMRDLLEEVRAEAGVGSGGGKGKAASGGCDALTGVQHVPLDTAPAGADRTVTAKVAPSLQADRVVLYYRADGSTEFRAVPMQRSGACDYEAAIPGKALHGPWVHYFIAAENAAGKAIAASGSRQSPHLLEVTGADEVPDVLAGGGARGRGDGDGDAGADASVGATATAGGDTVFLSVAAGSGGGYVSGTTEQLNADVGCCFAPAVFHLFSELGVYLSPQLTLSAAFRMGFPLDANREEASTGAPGALVRVRYAPSATGAGVVLSGGIGGGVIRHTVKLTPPPADGKGDIDTAASGPLLVAGGVGYRKPLGGPVAFIAEINAIAGIPVVDEFQGVQPNFAVELDVNLGLQFGF
;
A
#
# COMPACT_ATOMS: atom_id res chain seq x y z
N MET A 1 16.15 -62.49 -34.09
CA MET A 1 14.88 -63.13 -34.47
C MET A 1 14.06 -63.27 -33.20
N THR A 2 12.83 -62.82 -33.03
CA THR A 2 11.86 -62.14 -33.88
C THR A 2 10.74 -61.66 -32.93
N THR A 3 10.19 -60.50 -33.28
CA THR A 3 8.99 -59.77 -32.83
C THR A 3 7.79 -60.60 -32.33
N VAL A 4 6.95 -59.94 -31.49
CA VAL A 4 5.45 -59.83 -31.51
C VAL A 4 4.87 -60.09 -30.10
N LEU A 5 3.84 -59.42 -29.53
CA LEU A 5 3.07 -58.16 -29.63
C LEU A 5 1.79 -58.44 -28.76
N ARG A 6 1.17 -57.41 -28.15
CA ARG A 6 -0.27 -57.32 -27.72
C ARG A 6 -0.69 -58.06 -26.42
N SER A 7 -1.54 -57.56 -25.49
CA SER A 7 -2.54 -56.48 -25.47
C SER A 7 -3.02 -56.15 -24.03
N GLY A 8 -3.40 -54.87 -23.81
CA GLY A 8 -4.64 -54.45 -23.12
C GLY A 8 -4.59 -54.28 -21.59
N VAL A 9 -5.21 -53.28 -20.94
CA VAL A 9 -6.24 -52.29 -21.28
C VAL A 9 -5.99 -51.07 -20.37
N ALA A 10 -5.88 -49.87 -20.93
CA ALA A 10 -5.83 -48.62 -20.16
C ALA A 10 -7.25 -48.07 -19.99
N ALA A 11 -7.72 -47.99 -18.74
CA ALA A 11 -8.97 -47.32 -18.39
C ALA A 11 -8.76 -45.81 -18.43
N LEU A 12 -9.38 -45.16 -19.42
CA LEU A 12 -9.46 -43.71 -19.55
C LEU A 12 -10.56 -43.21 -18.60
N LEU A 13 -10.16 -42.66 -17.45
CA LEU A 13 -11.07 -41.94 -16.55
C LEU A 13 -11.22 -40.50 -17.07
N LEU A 14 -12.33 -40.29 -17.79
CA LEU A 14 -12.80 -38.99 -18.24
C LEU A 14 -13.32 -38.21 -17.03
N VAL A 15 -12.47 -37.39 -16.41
CA VAL A 15 -12.94 -36.36 -15.46
C VAL A 15 -13.51 -35.21 -16.28
N LEU A 16 -14.84 -35.15 -16.37
CA LEU A 16 -15.54 -33.93 -16.76
C LEU A 16 -15.22 -32.85 -15.73
N VAL A 17 -14.27 -31.97 -16.04
CA VAL A 17 -14.20 -30.65 -15.40
C VAL A 17 -15.39 -29.87 -15.92
N THR A 18 -16.49 -29.93 -15.18
CA THR A 18 -17.49 -28.87 -15.28
C THR A 18 -16.80 -27.61 -14.79
N ALA A 19 -16.57 -26.67 -15.70
CA ALA A 19 -16.23 -25.30 -15.35
C ALA A 19 -17.44 -24.69 -14.65
N GLY A 20 -17.62 -25.03 -13.37
CA GLY A 20 -18.45 -24.25 -12.48
C GLY A 20 -17.81 -22.88 -12.40
N THR A 21 -18.48 -21.87 -12.93
CA THR A 21 -18.23 -20.48 -12.58
C THR A 21 -18.44 -20.37 -11.07
N ALA A 22 -17.35 -20.51 -10.31
CA ALA A 22 -17.37 -20.29 -8.89
C ALA A 22 -17.58 -18.78 -8.67
N THR A 23 -18.84 -18.39 -8.53
CA THR A 23 -19.23 -17.09 -8.01
C THR A 23 -18.77 -17.04 -6.55
N ALA A 24 -17.53 -16.63 -6.30
CA ALA A 24 -17.01 -16.36 -4.96
C ALA A 24 -17.68 -15.12 -4.32
N GLY A 25 -18.41 -14.31 -5.11
CA GLY A 25 -19.05 -13.07 -4.70
C GLY A 25 -20.03 -13.17 -3.52
N PRO A 26 -21.06 -14.05 -3.53
CA PRO A 26 -22.13 -14.00 -2.53
C PRO A 26 -21.68 -14.33 -1.10
N LYS A 27 -20.70 -15.23 -0.97
CA LYS A 27 -20.19 -15.65 0.34
C LYS A 27 -19.26 -14.61 0.94
N ALA A 28 -18.35 -14.05 0.14
CA ALA A 28 -17.46 -12.98 0.59
C ALA A 28 -18.25 -11.71 0.96
N GLU A 29 -19.25 -11.36 0.15
CA GLU A 29 -20.12 -10.21 0.42
C GLU A 29 -20.97 -10.39 1.70
N ALA A 30 -21.44 -11.62 1.96
CA ALA A 30 -22.11 -11.95 3.23
C ALA A 30 -21.18 -11.82 4.44
N GLN A 31 -19.90 -12.18 4.30
CA GLN A 31 -18.92 -12.01 5.37
C GLN A 31 -18.61 -10.53 5.63
N VAL A 32 -18.46 -9.70 4.58
CA VAL A 32 -18.28 -8.25 4.72
C VAL A 32 -19.45 -7.63 5.50
N ARG A 33 -20.68 -8.00 5.16
CA ARG A 33 -21.88 -7.56 5.90
C ARG A 33 -21.89 -8.03 7.35
N GLU A 34 -21.47 -9.26 7.61
CA GLU A 34 -21.40 -9.80 8.97
C GLU A 34 -20.38 -9.05 9.84
N HIS A 35 -19.19 -8.75 9.31
CA HIS A 35 -18.19 -7.93 10.01
C HIS A 35 -18.70 -6.51 10.26
N THR A 36 -19.36 -5.92 9.27
CA THR A 36 -19.98 -4.59 9.38
C THR A 36 -21.04 -4.57 10.47
N LYS A 37 -21.89 -5.59 10.54
CA LYS A 37 -22.91 -5.72 11.58
C LYS A 37 -22.28 -5.84 12.97
N LYS A 38 -21.29 -6.74 13.16
CA LYS A 38 -20.59 -6.90 14.44
C LYS A 38 -19.92 -5.61 14.88
N ALA A 39 -19.34 -4.86 13.95
CA ALA A 39 -18.76 -3.57 14.27
C ALA A 39 -19.78 -2.60 14.87
N MET A 40 -21.01 -2.58 14.34
CA MET A 40 -22.06 -1.73 14.90
C MET A 40 -22.60 -2.24 16.24
N GLU A 41 -22.56 -3.55 16.50
CA GLU A 41 -22.81 -4.09 17.84
C GLU A 41 -21.75 -3.58 18.85
N HIS A 42 -20.48 -3.53 18.46
CA HIS A 42 -19.41 -2.93 19.28
C HIS A 42 -19.58 -1.41 19.44
N PHE A 43 -20.00 -0.71 18.38
CA PHE A 43 -20.30 0.71 18.45
C PHE A 43 -21.41 1.01 19.47
N ASP A 44 -22.48 0.20 19.48
CA ASP A 44 -23.58 0.33 20.45
C ASP A 44 -23.13 0.05 21.90
N MET A 45 -22.06 -0.75 22.07
CA MET A 45 -21.41 -0.99 23.36
C MET A 45 -20.36 0.09 23.74
N LEU A 46 -20.22 1.15 22.94
CA LEU A 46 -19.20 2.21 23.07
C LEU A 46 -17.75 1.71 22.87
N GLU A 47 -17.58 0.54 22.26
CA GLU A 47 -16.29 -0.07 21.94
C GLU A 47 -15.83 0.38 20.54
N TYR A 48 -15.62 1.69 20.39
CA TYR A 48 -15.39 2.35 19.09
C TYR A 48 -14.11 1.85 18.38
N GLU A 49 -13.08 1.53 19.14
CA GLU A 49 -11.82 0.96 18.65
C GLU A 49 -12.02 -0.43 18.03
N GLN A 50 -12.84 -1.26 18.67
CA GLN A 50 -13.20 -2.60 18.18
C GLN A 50 -14.11 -2.49 16.94
N ALA A 51 -15.07 -1.56 16.96
CA ALA A 51 -15.91 -1.24 15.81
C ALA A 51 -15.06 -0.82 14.59
N ARG A 52 -14.12 0.11 14.76
CA ARG A 52 -13.19 0.54 13.71
C ARG A 52 -12.41 -0.63 13.15
N LYS A 53 -11.83 -1.47 14.03
CA LYS A 53 -11.04 -2.63 13.61
C LYS A 53 -11.86 -3.59 12.73
N LEU A 54 -13.07 -3.94 13.15
CA LEU A 54 -13.94 -4.84 12.40
C LEU A 54 -14.37 -4.26 11.04
N LEU A 55 -14.59 -2.94 10.95
CA LEU A 55 -14.92 -2.28 9.68
C LEU A 55 -13.72 -2.25 8.73
N LEU A 56 -12.51 -2.02 9.24
CA LEU A 56 -11.29 -2.11 8.43
C LEU A 56 -11.05 -3.55 7.94
N GLU A 57 -11.30 -4.56 8.77
CA GLU A 57 -11.26 -5.97 8.35
C GLU A 57 -12.30 -6.25 7.24
N ALA A 58 -13.51 -5.69 7.35
CA ALA A 58 -14.55 -5.79 6.31
C ALA A 58 -14.10 -5.15 4.98
N VAL A 59 -13.48 -3.96 5.02
CA VAL A 59 -12.93 -3.28 3.83
C VAL A 59 -11.82 -4.11 3.17
N VAL A 60 -10.89 -4.64 3.96
CA VAL A 60 -9.81 -5.51 3.45
C VAL A 60 -10.38 -6.77 2.82
N LEU A 61 -11.36 -7.39 3.46
CA LEU A 61 -12.03 -8.59 2.94
C LEU A 61 -12.74 -8.30 1.61
N ALA A 62 -13.41 -7.16 1.48
CA ALA A 62 -14.07 -6.74 0.25
C ALA A 62 -13.07 -6.53 -0.90
N LYS A 63 -11.98 -5.78 -0.65
CA LYS A 63 -10.95 -5.51 -1.66
C LYS A 63 -10.26 -6.81 -2.12
N LYS A 64 -9.95 -7.72 -1.18
CA LYS A 64 -9.33 -9.01 -1.49
C LYS A 64 -10.21 -9.91 -2.39
N ASN A 65 -11.52 -9.72 -2.36
CA ASN A 65 -12.48 -10.51 -3.13
C ASN A 65 -13.05 -9.75 -4.35
N HIS A 66 -12.41 -8.65 -4.77
CA HIS A 66 -12.83 -7.84 -5.92
C HIS A 66 -14.26 -7.30 -5.81
N LEU A 67 -14.64 -6.89 -4.60
CA LEU A 67 -15.94 -6.30 -4.28
C LEU A 67 -15.88 -4.77 -4.22
N GLU A 68 -14.95 -4.12 -4.95
CA GLU A 68 -14.67 -2.69 -4.83
C GLU A 68 -15.86 -1.80 -5.24
N ARG A 69 -16.79 -2.33 -6.04
CA ARG A 69 -18.03 -1.65 -6.46
C ARG A 69 -19.29 -2.19 -5.77
N SER A 70 -19.12 -3.01 -4.73
CA SER A 70 -20.25 -3.65 -4.04
C SER A 70 -20.92 -2.71 -3.05
N LYS A 71 -22.23 -2.87 -2.88
CA LYS A 71 -23.00 -2.15 -1.87
C LYS A 71 -22.48 -2.44 -0.45
N ALA A 72 -22.06 -3.68 -0.19
CA ALA A 72 -21.52 -4.08 1.11
C ALA A 72 -20.24 -3.30 1.48
N LEU A 73 -19.39 -2.96 0.51
CA LEU A 73 -18.21 -2.14 0.76
C LEU A 73 -18.59 -0.67 1.00
N ALA A 74 -19.53 -0.12 0.23
CA ALA A 74 -20.04 1.22 0.47
C ALA A 74 -20.65 1.36 1.88
N GLU A 75 -21.43 0.35 2.32
CA GLU A 75 -21.99 0.27 3.68
C GLU A 75 -20.89 0.20 4.74
N ALA A 76 -19.85 -0.62 4.55
CA ALA A 76 -18.73 -0.70 5.48
C ALA A 76 -18.00 0.66 5.64
N TYR A 77 -17.79 1.39 4.54
CA TYR A 77 -17.21 2.74 4.58
C TYR A 77 -18.15 3.77 5.23
N MET A 78 -19.46 3.67 4.99
CA MET A 78 -20.45 4.54 5.63
C MET A 78 -20.43 4.39 7.16
N TYR A 79 -20.42 3.16 7.67
CA TYR A 79 -20.31 2.91 9.11
C TYR A 79 -18.94 3.28 9.66
N LEU A 80 -17.86 3.11 8.89
CA LEU A 80 -16.53 3.55 9.30
C LEU A 80 -16.49 5.07 9.51
N GLY A 81 -17.14 5.84 8.64
CA GLY A 81 -17.32 7.29 8.80
C GLY A 81 -18.12 7.64 10.07
N ILE A 82 -19.19 6.90 10.37
CA ILE A 82 -19.98 7.07 11.61
C ILE A 82 -19.13 6.81 12.86
N VAL A 83 -18.36 5.72 12.87
CA VAL A 83 -17.48 5.37 14.01
C VAL A 83 -16.42 6.44 14.23
N TYR A 84 -15.77 6.92 13.17
CA TYR A 84 -14.79 7.99 13.28
C TYR A 84 -15.39 9.29 13.80
N PHE A 85 -16.56 9.67 13.30
CA PHE A 85 -17.19 10.93 13.69
C PHE A 85 -17.75 10.89 15.12
N ALA A 86 -18.59 9.89 15.43
CA ALA A 86 -19.36 9.86 16.66
C ALA A 86 -18.65 9.14 17.82
N GLY A 87 -17.77 8.17 17.51
CA GLY A 87 -17.09 7.38 18.53
C GLY A 87 -15.67 7.86 18.83
N LEU A 88 -14.91 8.20 17.78
CA LEU A 88 -13.49 8.56 17.89
C LEU A 88 -13.22 10.06 17.76
N GLU A 89 -14.25 10.86 17.45
CA GLU A 89 -14.17 12.31 17.24
C GLU A 89 -13.12 12.74 16.20
N ASP A 90 -12.81 11.86 15.24
CA ASP A 90 -11.85 12.08 14.15
C ASP A 90 -12.61 12.46 12.87
N ILE A 91 -12.83 13.77 12.71
CA ILE A 91 -13.60 14.33 11.61
C ILE A 91 -12.88 14.14 10.26
N ASP A 92 -11.56 14.22 10.23
CA ASP A 92 -10.79 14.09 8.99
C ASP A 92 -10.86 12.66 8.46
N SER A 93 -10.71 11.65 9.33
CA SER A 93 -10.91 10.25 8.96
C SER A 93 -12.36 9.93 8.59
N ALA A 94 -13.33 10.58 9.26
CA ALA A 94 -14.74 10.45 8.92
C ALA A 94 -15.04 10.96 7.51
N LYS A 95 -14.51 12.14 7.13
CA LYS A 95 -14.66 12.71 5.78
C LYS A 95 -14.14 11.76 4.71
N LEU A 96 -12.93 11.24 4.89
CA LEU A 96 -12.32 10.29 3.95
C LEU A 96 -13.15 9.01 3.79
N ALA A 97 -13.65 8.45 4.89
CA ALA A 97 -14.49 7.25 4.85
C ALA A 97 -15.84 7.51 4.16
N PHE A 98 -16.46 8.67 4.38
CA PHE A 98 -17.68 9.06 3.67
C PHE A 98 -17.43 9.31 2.18
N MET A 99 -16.29 9.89 1.81
CA MET A 99 -15.90 10.08 0.40
C MET A 99 -15.77 8.73 -0.31
N ASP A 100 -15.09 7.76 0.32
CA ASP A 100 -14.98 6.40 -0.19
C ASP A 100 -16.38 5.77 -0.35
N ALA A 101 -17.26 5.89 0.65
CA ALA A 101 -18.62 5.36 0.58
C ALA A 101 -19.43 5.94 -0.59
N VAL A 102 -19.45 7.27 -0.73
CA VAL A 102 -20.20 7.99 -1.76
C VAL A 102 -19.61 7.76 -3.16
N SER A 103 -18.30 7.54 -3.27
CA SER A 103 -17.65 7.20 -4.54
C SER A 103 -18.07 5.83 -5.08
N ILE A 104 -18.36 4.88 -4.17
CA ILE A 104 -18.78 3.52 -4.51
C ILE A 104 -20.28 3.45 -4.78
N ASP A 105 -21.10 4.04 -3.89
CA ASP A 105 -22.55 4.16 -4.06
C ASP A 105 -23.00 5.60 -3.82
N PRO A 106 -23.17 6.41 -4.88
CA PRO A 106 -23.64 7.79 -4.76
C PRO A 106 -25.01 7.94 -4.09
N SER A 107 -25.81 6.87 -4.04
CA SER A 107 -27.15 6.86 -3.46
C SER A 107 -27.21 6.46 -1.99
N ILE A 108 -26.08 6.02 -1.41
CA ILE A 108 -26.00 5.57 -0.02
C ILE A 108 -26.37 6.68 0.96
N GLN A 109 -27.14 6.38 2.00
CA GLN A 109 -27.62 7.36 3.00
C GLN A 109 -27.27 6.92 4.42
N LEU A 110 -27.18 7.89 5.34
CA LEU A 110 -27.12 7.60 6.76
C LEU A 110 -28.42 6.92 7.20
N ASP A 111 -28.29 5.83 7.94
CA ASP A 111 -29.42 5.22 8.63
C ASP A 111 -30.05 6.20 9.61
N ASP A 112 -31.36 6.05 9.86
CA ASP A 112 -32.12 6.96 10.72
C ASP A 112 -31.52 7.08 12.14
N ALA A 113 -30.87 6.01 12.63
CA ALA A 113 -30.22 5.98 13.94
C ALA A 113 -29.00 6.90 14.06
N TYR A 114 -28.31 7.19 12.96
CA TYR A 114 -27.04 7.95 12.94
C TYR A 114 -27.17 9.28 12.21
N ARG A 115 -28.40 9.67 11.85
CA ARG A 115 -28.71 10.86 11.06
C ARG A 115 -28.83 12.11 11.96
N THR A 116 -27.77 12.45 12.69
CA THR A 116 -27.69 13.72 13.43
C THR A 116 -27.52 14.90 12.48
N ALA A 117 -27.76 16.13 12.95
CA ALA A 117 -27.62 17.32 12.11
C ALA A 117 -26.17 17.49 11.62
N GLU A 118 -25.21 17.27 12.52
CA GLU A 118 -23.78 17.45 12.28
C GLU A 118 -23.23 16.37 11.32
N MET A 119 -23.66 15.11 11.49
CA MET A 119 -23.26 14.01 10.61
C MET A 119 -23.87 14.17 9.20
N ARG A 120 -25.10 14.68 9.12
CA ARG A 120 -25.74 15.00 7.85
C ARG A 120 -25.01 16.10 7.12
N ASP A 121 -24.67 17.18 7.81
CA ASP A 121 -23.95 18.31 7.22
C ASP A 121 -22.58 17.85 6.70
N LEU A 122 -21.90 16.98 7.45
CA LEU A 122 -20.62 16.39 7.03
C LEU A 122 -20.76 15.52 5.78
N LEU A 123 -21.78 14.65 5.71
CA LEU A 123 -22.00 13.82 4.52
C LEU A 123 -22.46 14.66 3.32
N GLU A 124 -23.20 15.74 3.55
CA GLU A 124 -23.62 16.69 2.51
C GLU A 124 -22.43 17.50 1.97
N GLU A 125 -21.51 17.93 2.85
CA GLU A 125 -20.22 18.52 2.47
C GLU A 125 -19.42 17.55 1.60
N VAL A 126 -19.24 16.30 2.05
CA VAL A 126 -18.54 15.25 1.30
C VAL A 126 -19.17 14.99 -0.07
N ARG A 127 -20.50 14.96 -0.14
CA ARG A 127 -21.23 14.79 -1.40
C ARG A 127 -21.07 15.98 -2.33
N ALA A 128 -21.09 17.20 -1.79
CA ALA A 128 -20.84 18.42 -2.55
C ALA A 128 -19.41 18.43 -3.12
N GLU A 129 -18.43 17.99 -2.34
CA GLU A 129 -17.04 17.81 -2.78
C GLU A 129 -16.88 16.69 -3.82
N ALA A 130 -17.63 15.60 -3.69
CA ALA A 130 -17.66 14.49 -4.64
C ALA A 130 -18.50 14.78 -5.91
N GLY A 131 -19.17 15.93 -5.99
CA GLY A 131 -20.06 16.27 -7.11
C GLY A 131 -21.34 15.42 -7.19
N VAL A 132 -21.70 14.73 -6.10
CA VAL A 132 -22.90 13.89 -5.99
C VAL A 132 -24.00 14.72 -5.34
N GLY A 133 -24.87 15.33 -6.16
CA GLY A 133 -26.03 16.06 -5.64
C GLY A 133 -26.95 15.17 -4.80
N SER A 134 -27.29 15.62 -3.59
CA SER A 134 -28.26 14.97 -2.71
C SER A 134 -29.63 14.91 -3.38
N GLY A 135 -30.19 13.72 -3.53
CA GLY A 135 -31.57 13.61 -4.01
C GLY A 135 -32.06 12.18 -4.21
N GLY A 136 -32.76 11.66 -3.20
CA GLY A 136 -33.72 10.60 -3.45
C GLY A 136 -34.74 11.06 -4.50
N GLY A 137 -35.03 10.20 -5.47
CA GLY A 137 -36.21 10.33 -6.32
C GLY A 137 -35.96 10.36 -7.83
N LYS A 138 -36.04 9.18 -8.44
CA LYS A 138 -36.50 8.90 -9.82
C LYS A 138 -35.98 9.82 -10.95
N GLY A 139 -34.95 9.33 -11.62
CA GLY A 139 -35.07 9.02 -13.04
C GLY A 139 -34.50 10.04 -14.03
N LYS A 140 -33.89 9.43 -15.05
CA LYS A 140 -33.64 9.92 -16.41
C LYS A 140 -32.31 10.66 -16.61
N ALA A 141 -31.46 10.01 -17.38
CA ALA A 141 -30.38 10.64 -18.12
C ALA A 141 -30.90 11.91 -18.82
N ALA A 142 -30.33 13.05 -18.47
CA ALA A 142 -30.51 14.28 -19.23
C ALA A 142 -29.25 15.14 -19.07
N SER A 143 -28.71 15.53 -20.21
CA SER A 143 -27.78 16.64 -20.39
C SER A 143 -28.31 17.88 -19.66
N GLY A 144 -27.79 18.17 -18.47
CA GLY A 144 -28.09 19.40 -17.74
C GLY A 144 -27.28 20.56 -18.32
N GLY A 145 -27.95 21.66 -18.64
CA GLY A 145 -27.30 22.93 -18.98
C GLY A 145 -26.46 23.47 -17.82
N CYS A 146 -25.68 24.51 -18.10
CA CYS A 146 -24.69 25.09 -17.17
C CYS A 146 -25.25 25.56 -15.82
N ASP A 147 -26.57 25.72 -15.70
CA ASP A 147 -27.26 26.24 -14.51
C ASP A 147 -27.31 25.24 -13.35
N ALA A 148 -27.14 23.94 -13.64
CA ALA A 148 -27.13 22.88 -12.62
C ALA A 148 -25.71 22.56 -12.09
N LEU A 149 -24.68 23.23 -12.61
CA LEU A 149 -23.30 23.02 -12.19
C LEU A 149 -23.03 23.71 -10.85
N THR A 150 -22.36 23.01 -9.95
CA THR A 150 -21.78 23.54 -8.72
C THR A 150 -20.27 23.31 -8.73
N GLY A 151 -19.48 24.35 -8.45
CA GLY A 151 -18.02 24.21 -8.39
C GLY A 151 -17.34 24.01 -9.76
N VAL A 152 -16.24 23.26 -9.75
CA VAL A 152 -15.52 22.80 -10.94
C VAL A 152 -15.75 21.30 -11.09
N GLN A 153 -16.48 20.89 -12.12
CA GLN A 153 -16.75 19.49 -12.42
C GLN A 153 -15.80 18.98 -13.50
N HIS A 154 -15.10 17.89 -13.20
CA HIS A 154 -14.18 17.23 -14.11
C HIS A 154 -14.22 15.73 -13.84
N VAL A 155 -14.20 14.93 -14.90
CA VAL A 155 -14.04 13.48 -14.80
C VAL A 155 -12.55 13.18 -14.92
N PRO A 156 -11.89 12.69 -13.86
CA PRO A 156 -10.48 12.38 -13.90
C PRO A 156 -10.14 11.46 -15.08
N LEU A 157 -9.14 11.84 -15.84
CA LEU A 157 -8.53 11.01 -16.87
C LEU A 157 -7.61 9.99 -16.20
N ASP A 158 -7.92 8.70 -16.39
CA ASP A 158 -7.11 7.61 -15.84
C ASP A 158 -5.84 7.35 -16.65
N THR A 159 -5.90 7.48 -17.98
CA THR A 159 -4.80 7.14 -18.90
C THR A 159 -4.61 8.14 -20.06
N ALA A 160 -3.37 8.24 -20.56
CA ALA A 160 -2.99 9.01 -21.76
C ALA A 160 -1.75 8.40 -22.47
N PRO A 161 -1.71 8.37 -23.81
CA PRO A 161 -0.55 7.88 -24.54
C PRO A 161 0.68 8.81 -24.38
N ALA A 162 1.87 8.22 -24.29
CA ALA A 162 3.13 8.94 -24.18
C ALA A 162 3.41 9.79 -25.43
N GLY A 163 3.96 10.98 -25.21
CA GLY A 163 4.42 11.87 -26.29
C GLY A 163 3.32 12.56 -27.11
N ALA A 164 2.04 12.23 -26.92
CA ALA A 164 0.92 12.87 -27.60
C ALA A 164 0.14 13.78 -26.63
N ASP A 165 -0.28 14.96 -27.09
CA ASP A 165 -1.06 15.90 -26.27
C ASP A 165 -2.35 15.27 -25.73
N ARG A 166 -2.63 15.47 -24.44
CA ARG A 166 -3.86 14.98 -23.80
C ARG A 166 -4.79 16.13 -23.44
N THR A 167 -5.94 16.18 -24.10
CA THR A 167 -6.99 17.16 -23.79
C THR A 167 -7.69 16.81 -22.47
N VAL A 168 -7.75 17.80 -21.58
CA VAL A 168 -8.47 17.80 -20.30
C VAL A 168 -9.66 18.74 -20.44
N THR A 169 -10.85 18.27 -20.10
CA THR A 169 -12.10 19.04 -20.20
C THR A 169 -12.72 19.24 -18.82
N ALA A 170 -13.24 20.42 -18.54
CA ALA A 170 -13.91 20.74 -17.27
C ALA A 170 -15.15 21.60 -17.50
N LYS A 171 -16.13 21.44 -16.63
CA LYS A 171 -17.34 22.26 -16.57
C LYS A 171 -17.28 23.13 -15.32
N VAL A 172 -17.37 24.45 -15.49
CA VAL A 172 -17.31 25.40 -14.38
C VAL A 172 -18.65 26.11 -14.23
N ALA A 173 -19.17 26.12 -13.00
CA ALA A 173 -20.43 26.77 -12.67
C ALA A 173 -20.37 28.28 -12.95
N PRO A 174 -21.33 28.85 -13.72
CA PRO A 174 -21.38 30.29 -13.96
C PRO A 174 -21.50 31.14 -12.68
N SER A 175 -22.11 30.58 -11.63
CA SER A 175 -22.27 31.23 -10.32
C SER A 175 -20.95 31.55 -9.62
N LEU A 176 -19.85 30.85 -9.96
CA LEU A 176 -18.52 31.13 -9.41
C LEU A 176 -17.92 32.45 -9.89
N GLN A 177 -18.38 32.99 -11.03
CA GLN A 177 -17.83 34.20 -11.65
C GLN A 177 -16.29 34.17 -11.75
N ALA A 178 -15.74 33.01 -12.14
CA ALA A 178 -14.29 32.83 -12.26
C ALA A 178 -13.74 33.73 -13.38
N ASP A 179 -12.68 34.47 -13.10
CA ASP A 179 -11.97 35.31 -14.07
C ASP A 179 -11.16 34.45 -15.06
N ARG A 180 -10.62 33.32 -14.58
CA ARG A 180 -9.93 32.33 -15.41
C ARG A 180 -10.02 30.93 -14.84
N VAL A 181 -9.93 29.94 -15.71
CA VAL A 181 -9.83 28.52 -15.34
C VAL A 181 -8.46 28.03 -15.78
N VAL A 182 -7.74 27.37 -14.89
CA VAL A 182 -6.34 26.98 -15.09
C VAL A 182 -6.18 25.50 -14.80
N LEU A 183 -5.59 24.79 -15.76
CA LEU A 183 -5.10 23.43 -15.58
C LEU A 183 -3.68 23.50 -15.03
N TYR A 184 -3.46 22.94 -13.86
CA TYR A 184 -2.15 22.77 -13.27
C TYR A 184 -1.69 21.34 -13.49
N TYR A 185 -0.55 21.13 -14.12
CA TYR A 185 -0.01 19.79 -14.34
C TYR A 185 1.48 19.71 -13.96
N ARG A 186 1.91 18.51 -13.59
CA ARG A 186 3.29 18.21 -13.18
C ARG A 186 3.67 16.85 -13.72
N ALA A 187 4.64 16.86 -14.65
CA ALA A 187 5.23 15.66 -15.21
C ALA A 187 6.00 14.87 -14.13
N ASP A 188 6.23 13.59 -14.38
CA ASP A 188 7.06 12.76 -13.50
C ASP A 188 8.45 13.39 -13.30
N GLY A 189 8.95 13.35 -12.08
CA GLY A 189 10.22 13.98 -11.70
C GLY A 189 10.22 15.52 -11.57
N SER A 190 9.13 16.22 -11.91
CA SER A 190 9.02 17.66 -11.64
C SER A 190 8.41 17.91 -10.26
N THR A 191 8.89 18.90 -9.53
CA THR A 191 8.34 19.32 -8.23
C THR A 191 7.33 20.46 -8.36
N GLU A 192 7.37 21.20 -9.47
CA GLU A 192 6.54 22.37 -9.72
C GLU A 192 5.37 22.07 -10.66
N PHE A 193 4.18 22.57 -10.31
CA PHE A 193 3.03 22.54 -11.20
C PHE A 193 3.13 23.66 -12.23
N ARG A 194 3.02 23.31 -13.51
CA ARG A 194 2.91 24.25 -14.63
C ARG A 194 1.45 24.60 -14.85
N ALA A 195 1.18 25.89 -15.04
CA ALA A 195 -0.14 26.43 -15.29
C ALA A 195 -0.43 26.55 -16.79
N VAL A 196 -1.56 26.01 -17.23
CA VAL A 196 -2.09 26.17 -18.59
C VAL A 196 -3.49 26.78 -18.48
N PRO A 197 -3.70 28.01 -18.98
CA PRO A 197 -5.04 28.58 -19.05
C PRO A 197 -5.94 27.70 -19.92
N MET A 198 -7.10 27.32 -19.38
CA MET A 198 -8.11 26.58 -20.14
C MET A 198 -8.90 27.53 -21.03
N GLN A 199 -9.14 27.10 -22.26
CA GLN A 199 -9.92 27.83 -23.26
C GLN A 199 -11.38 27.46 -23.13
N ARG A 200 -12.26 28.47 -23.12
CA ARG A 200 -13.69 28.25 -23.06
C ARG A 200 -14.19 27.74 -24.42
N SER A 201 -14.64 26.48 -24.48
CA SER A 201 -15.16 25.83 -25.70
C SER A 201 -16.70 25.87 -25.78
N GLY A 202 -17.38 26.18 -24.67
CA GLY A 202 -18.84 26.25 -24.58
C GLY A 202 -19.34 27.25 -23.54
N ALA A 203 -20.62 27.19 -23.16
CA ALA A 203 -21.20 28.12 -22.18
C ALA A 203 -20.62 27.94 -20.77
N CYS A 204 -20.21 26.73 -20.41
CA CYS A 204 -19.53 26.41 -19.15
C CYS A 204 -18.37 25.43 -19.35
N ASP A 205 -18.08 25.06 -20.60
CA ASP A 205 -17.07 24.09 -20.97
C ASP A 205 -15.71 24.77 -21.18
N TYR A 206 -14.69 24.18 -20.57
CA TYR A 206 -13.31 24.62 -20.61
C TYR A 206 -12.42 23.46 -21.02
N GLU A 207 -11.44 23.73 -21.88
CA GLU A 207 -10.52 22.72 -22.39
C GLU A 207 -9.08 23.23 -22.37
N ALA A 208 -8.15 22.35 -21.97
CA ALA A 208 -6.72 22.58 -22.10
C ALA A 208 -6.02 21.27 -22.43
N ALA A 209 -4.89 21.35 -23.14
CA ALA A 209 -4.06 20.19 -23.41
C ALA A 209 -2.88 20.13 -22.44
N ILE A 210 -2.63 18.94 -21.86
CA ILE A 210 -1.33 18.59 -21.29
C ILE A 210 -0.42 18.29 -22.49
N PRO A 211 0.69 19.02 -22.69
CA PRO A 211 1.57 18.80 -23.84
C PRO A 211 2.18 17.39 -23.80
N GLY A 212 2.29 16.72 -24.95
CA GLY A 212 2.87 15.38 -25.10
C GLY A 212 4.29 15.28 -24.55
N LYS A 213 5.06 16.38 -24.64
CA LYS A 213 6.38 16.51 -24.01
C LYS A 213 6.37 16.38 -22.47
N ALA A 214 5.22 16.53 -21.82
CA ALA A 214 5.03 16.34 -20.38
C ALA A 214 4.43 14.98 -20.03
N LEU A 215 3.95 14.23 -21.04
CA LEU A 215 3.42 12.88 -20.91
C LEU A 215 4.56 11.88 -21.17
N HIS A 216 5.48 11.87 -20.21
CA HIS A 216 6.61 10.96 -20.11
C HIS A 216 6.73 10.46 -18.67
N GLY A 217 7.34 9.28 -18.50
CA GLY A 217 7.31 8.57 -17.22
C GLY A 217 5.92 7.97 -16.94
N PRO A 218 5.74 7.21 -15.85
CA PRO A 218 4.52 6.44 -15.60
C PRO A 218 3.30 7.29 -15.23
N TRP A 219 3.50 8.50 -14.70
CA TRP A 219 2.41 9.30 -14.13
C TRP A 219 2.57 10.80 -14.40
N VAL A 220 1.46 11.48 -14.67
CA VAL A 220 1.34 12.94 -14.62
C VAL A 220 0.31 13.29 -13.55
N HIS A 221 0.68 14.21 -12.66
CA HIS A 221 -0.24 14.74 -11.66
C HIS A 221 -0.87 16.02 -12.19
N TYR A 222 -2.17 16.21 -12.04
CA TYR A 222 -2.81 17.45 -12.45
C TYR A 222 -4.02 17.79 -11.57
N PHE A 223 -4.42 19.06 -11.57
CA PHE A 223 -5.66 19.53 -10.97
C PHE A 223 -6.16 20.75 -11.74
N ILE A 224 -7.43 21.09 -11.56
CA ILE A 224 -8.07 22.20 -12.27
C ILE A 224 -8.55 23.20 -11.24
N ALA A 225 -8.23 24.47 -11.42
CA ALA A 225 -8.67 25.54 -10.52
C ALA A 225 -9.41 26.64 -11.30
N ALA A 226 -10.55 27.05 -10.75
CA ALA A 226 -11.20 28.30 -11.11
C ALA A 226 -10.64 29.40 -10.21
N GLU A 227 -10.12 30.48 -10.79
CA GLU A 227 -9.47 31.58 -10.09
C GLU A 227 -10.22 32.90 -10.27
N ASN A 228 -10.14 33.77 -9.26
CA ASN A 228 -10.58 35.16 -9.35
C ASN A 228 -9.48 36.08 -9.92
N ALA A 229 -9.78 37.38 -10.06
CA ALA A 229 -8.88 38.38 -10.63
C ALA A 229 -7.55 38.52 -9.87
N ALA A 230 -7.51 38.17 -8.59
CA ALA A 230 -6.31 38.15 -7.76
C ALA A 230 -5.46 36.88 -7.95
N GLY A 231 -5.90 35.93 -8.78
CA GLY A 231 -5.25 34.63 -8.99
C GLY A 231 -5.43 33.65 -7.84
N LYS A 232 -6.42 33.87 -6.96
CA LYS A 232 -6.77 32.94 -5.88
C LYS A 232 -7.77 31.93 -6.40
N ALA A 233 -7.52 30.65 -6.14
CA ALA A 233 -8.47 29.58 -6.42
C ALA A 233 -9.74 29.75 -5.56
N ILE A 234 -10.90 29.80 -6.22
CA ILE A 234 -12.22 29.91 -5.60
C ILE A 234 -13.00 28.58 -5.65
N ALA A 235 -12.63 27.68 -6.56
CA ALA A 235 -13.09 26.30 -6.61
C ALA A 235 -12.06 25.46 -7.40
N ALA A 236 -11.99 24.15 -7.14
CA ALA A 236 -11.06 23.27 -7.83
C ALA A 236 -11.59 21.84 -7.97
N SER A 237 -11.05 21.12 -8.95
CA SER A 237 -11.14 19.67 -9.06
C SER A 237 -9.73 19.10 -8.88
N GLY A 238 -9.50 18.44 -7.74
CA GLY A 238 -8.16 18.12 -7.24
C GLY A 238 -7.47 19.31 -6.59
N SER A 239 -6.29 19.08 -6.01
CA SER A 239 -5.47 20.14 -5.39
C SER A 239 -3.97 19.86 -5.53
N ARG A 240 -3.13 20.78 -5.05
CA ARG A 240 -1.68 20.57 -5.00
C ARG A 240 -1.29 19.41 -4.05
N GLN A 241 -2.09 19.16 -3.01
CA GLN A 241 -1.85 18.10 -2.00
C GLN A 241 -2.51 16.78 -2.38
N SER A 242 -3.62 16.83 -3.13
CA SER A 242 -4.33 15.67 -3.66
C SER A 242 -4.67 15.90 -5.14
N PRO A 243 -3.67 15.80 -6.04
CA PRO A 243 -3.88 15.97 -7.47
C PRO A 243 -4.50 14.71 -8.08
N HIS A 244 -5.17 14.86 -9.22
CA HIS A 244 -5.57 13.74 -10.07
C HIS A 244 -4.34 13.06 -10.66
N LEU A 245 -4.42 11.74 -10.77
CA LEU A 245 -3.35 10.89 -11.27
C LEU A 245 -3.68 10.41 -12.69
N LEU A 246 -2.84 10.77 -13.66
CA LEU A 246 -2.95 10.34 -15.05
C LEU A 246 -1.83 9.35 -15.37
N GLU A 247 -2.17 8.10 -15.67
CA GLU A 247 -1.21 7.09 -16.14
C GLU A 247 -0.79 7.41 -17.58
N VAL A 248 0.51 7.31 -17.87
CA VAL A 248 1.00 7.48 -19.24
C VAL A 248 1.26 6.11 -19.87
N THR A 249 0.41 5.71 -20.82
CA THR A 249 0.51 4.44 -21.54
C THR A 249 1.44 4.57 -22.74
N GLY A 250 2.21 3.53 -23.08
CA GLY A 250 3.17 3.59 -24.18
C GLY A 250 4.47 4.35 -23.89
N ALA A 251 4.67 4.85 -22.66
CA ALA A 251 5.98 5.29 -22.17
C ALA A 251 6.81 4.03 -21.89
N ASP A 252 7.44 3.48 -22.93
CA ASP A 252 8.10 2.16 -22.93
C ASP A 252 7.22 1.06 -22.31
N GLU A 253 6.33 0.48 -23.12
CA GLU A 253 5.50 -0.66 -22.73
C GLU A 253 6.36 -1.79 -22.14
N VAL A 254 6.16 -2.06 -20.85
CA VAL A 254 6.44 -3.37 -20.27
C VAL A 254 5.47 -4.35 -20.94
N PRO A 255 5.93 -5.40 -21.65
CA PRO A 255 5.04 -6.38 -22.22
C PRO A 255 4.23 -7.05 -21.11
N ASP A 256 2.93 -7.14 -21.31
CA ASP A 256 2.02 -7.99 -20.54
C ASP A 256 2.47 -9.46 -20.67
N VAL A 257 3.25 -9.92 -19.70
CA VAL A 257 3.78 -11.29 -19.60
C VAL A 257 2.83 -12.18 -18.78
N LEU A 258 1.55 -12.20 -19.14
CA LEU A 258 0.61 -13.23 -18.68
C LEU A 258 0.06 -14.12 -19.82
N ALA A 259 0.55 -13.98 -21.06
CA ALA A 259 0.27 -14.93 -22.15
C ALA A 259 1.35 -16.02 -22.25
N GLY A 260 1.36 -16.95 -21.29
CA GLY A 260 2.18 -18.17 -21.37
C GLY A 260 1.56 -19.18 -22.34
N GLY A 261 2.13 -19.30 -23.54
CA GLY A 261 1.78 -20.34 -24.52
C GLY A 261 3.02 -20.78 -25.29
N GLY A 262 3.57 -21.93 -24.90
CA GLY A 262 4.91 -22.37 -25.26
C GLY A 262 5.14 -22.70 -26.73
N ALA A 263 6.37 -22.44 -27.17
CA ALA A 263 6.99 -23.11 -28.30
C ALA A 263 8.30 -23.75 -27.83
N ARG A 264 8.30 -25.08 -27.78
CA ARG A 264 9.51 -25.90 -27.60
C ARG A 264 10.33 -25.84 -28.89
N GLY A 265 11.54 -25.32 -28.80
CA GLY A 265 12.59 -25.49 -29.81
C GLY A 265 13.72 -26.34 -29.21
N ARG A 266 13.80 -27.58 -29.67
CA ARG A 266 14.83 -28.59 -29.38
C ARG A 266 16.07 -28.29 -30.22
N GLY A 267 17.28 -28.52 -29.71
CA GLY A 267 18.49 -28.47 -30.53
C GLY A 267 19.80 -28.56 -29.74
N ASP A 268 20.13 -29.78 -29.33
CA ASP A 268 21.44 -30.43 -29.14
C ASP A 268 22.77 -29.66 -29.31
N GLY A 269 23.75 -30.01 -28.48
CA GLY A 269 25.17 -29.81 -28.80
C GLY A 269 26.13 -29.88 -27.60
N ASP A 270 26.86 -30.98 -27.51
CA ASP A 270 27.86 -31.36 -26.50
C ASP A 270 29.01 -30.37 -26.25
N GLY A 271 29.65 -30.48 -25.07
CA GLY A 271 30.97 -29.87 -24.83
C GLY A 271 31.49 -29.91 -23.39
N ASP A 272 32.04 -31.07 -23.01
CA ASP A 272 33.20 -31.37 -22.14
C ASP A 272 33.51 -30.56 -20.84
N ALA A 273 33.97 -31.32 -19.86
CA ALA A 273 34.42 -30.89 -18.54
C ALA A 273 35.86 -30.32 -18.57
N GLY A 274 36.10 -29.29 -17.78
CA GLY A 274 37.44 -28.77 -17.52
C GLY A 274 37.44 -27.80 -16.34
N ALA A 275 38.11 -28.20 -15.27
CA ALA A 275 38.26 -27.46 -14.04
C ALA A 275 39.15 -26.21 -14.21
N ASP A 276 38.97 -25.29 -13.26
CA ASP A 276 39.86 -24.19 -12.85
C ASP A 276 40.02 -23.02 -13.82
N ALA A 277 39.32 -21.91 -13.57
CA ALA A 277 39.92 -20.57 -13.59
C ALA A 277 38.94 -19.46 -13.16
N SER A 278 39.45 -18.63 -12.26
CA SER A 278 39.19 -17.19 -12.13
C SER A 278 37.77 -16.72 -11.83
N VAL A 279 37.63 -16.20 -10.60
CA VAL A 279 36.87 -15.00 -10.28
C VAL A 279 37.04 -13.98 -11.42
N GLY A 280 36.01 -13.87 -12.25
CA GLY A 280 35.99 -13.06 -13.45
C GLY A 280 34.56 -12.67 -13.75
N ALA A 281 33.94 -11.93 -12.82
CA ALA A 281 32.77 -11.14 -13.15
C ALA A 281 33.24 -10.08 -14.17
N THR A 282 32.98 -10.34 -15.44
CA THR A 282 33.00 -9.35 -16.49
C THR A 282 32.03 -8.24 -16.07
N ALA A 283 32.58 -7.20 -15.46
CA ALA A 283 31.91 -5.94 -15.24
C ALA A 283 31.56 -5.36 -16.62
N THR A 284 30.34 -5.64 -17.06
CA THR A 284 29.75 -4.96 -18.20
C THR A 284 29.42 -3.54 -17.76
N ALA A 285 30.30 -2.63 -18.17
CA ALA A 285 30.03 -1.24 -18.52
C ALA A 285 29.05 -0.46 -17.61
N GLY A 286 29.62 0.20 -16.60
CA GLY A 286 29.13 1.49 -16.10
C GLY A 286 27.87 1.47 -15.23
N GLY A 287 27.72 0.48 -14.34
CA GLY A 287 26.66 0.45 -13.33
C GLY A 287 27.22 0.31 -11.92
N ASP A 288 26.53 0.89 -10.94
CA ASP A 288 26.86 0.84 -9.52
C ASP A 288 27.19 -0.59 -9.07
N THR A 289 28.34 -0.78 -8.43
CA THR A 289 28.82 -2.09 -7.96
C THR A 289 28.51 -2.32 -6.50
N VAL A 290 28.42 -1.24 -5.73
CA VAL A 290 28.13 -1.24 -4.29
C VAL A 290 26.88 -0.39 -4.05
N PHE A 291 26.12 -0.69 -3.01
CA PHE A 291 25.08 0.20 -2.53
C PHE A 291 25.11 0.35 -1.01
N LEU A 292 24.69 1.52 -0.54
CA LEU A 292 24.31 1.77 0.85
C LEU A 292 22.82 2.12 0.88
N SER A 293 22.05 1.47 1.74
CA SER A 293 20.69 1.86 2.04
C SER A 293 20.54 2.26 3.51
N VAL A 294 19.67 3.23 3.74
CA VAL A 294 19.25 3.66 5.08
C VAL A 294 17.74 3.82 5.05
N ALA A 295 17.08 3.11 5.95
CA ALA A 295 15.65 3.13 6.14
C ALA A 295 15.31 3.29 7.62
N ALA A 296 14.15 3.89 7.86
CA ALA A 296 13.52 3.89 9.17
C ALA A 296 12.22 3.09 9.06
N GLY A 297 11.85 2.43 10.14
CA GLY A 297 10.71 1.56 10.14
C GLY A 297 10.05 1.46 11.50
N SER A 298 8.93 0.76 11.49
CA SER A 298 8.20 0.33 12.66
C SER A 298 7.78 -1.11 12.44
N GLY A 299 7.64 -1.86 13.52
CA GLY A 299 7.20 -3.24 13.47
C GLY A 299 6.33 -3.64 14.64
N GLY A 300 5.94 -4.89 14.61
CA GLY A 300 5.27 -5.56 15.70
C GLY A 300 5.20 -7.04 15.42
N GLY A 301 5.16 -7.82 16.50
CA GLY A 301 5.37 -9.25 16.39
C GLY A 301 4.62 -10.04 17.43
N TYR A 302 4.44 -11.31 17.12
CA TYR A 302 4.11 -12.31 18.12
C TYR A 302 5.38 -12.65 18.89
N VAL A 303 5.36 -12.48 20.20
CA VAL A 303 6.44 -12.87 21.11
C VAL A 303 5.86 -13.84 22.15
N SER A 304 6.62 -14.87 22.49
CA SER A 304 6.26 -15.88 23.49
C SER A 304 7.18 -15.78 24.71
N GLY A 305 6.94 -16.58 25.75
CA GLY A 305 7.83 -16.67 26.92
C GLY A 305 7.65 -15.50 27.89
N THR A 306 8.75 -14.94 28.38
CA THR A 306 8.75 -14.02 29.53
C THR A 306 9.40 -12.67 29.24
N THR A 307 9.03 -11.65 30.02
CA THR A 307 9.66 -10.32 29.95
C THR A 307 11.04 -10.30 30.62
N GLU A 308 11.91 -9.37 30.20
CA GLU A 308 13.33 -9.32 30.59
C GLU A 308 13.52 -9.02 32.08
N GLN A 309 12.74 -8.10 32.67
CA GLN A 309 12.99 -7.64 34.05
C GLN A 309 12.24 -8.45 35.11
N LEU A 310 10.97 -8.75 34.85
CA LEU A 310 10.12 -9.40 35.86
C LEU A 310 9.92 -10.89 35.62
N ASN A 311 10.41 -11.44 34.51
CA ASN A 311 10.08 -12.80 34.06
C ASN A 311 8.56 -13.06 34.07
N ALA A 312 7.79 -12.02 33.76
CA ALA A 312 6.34 -12.11 33.69
C ALA A 312 5.96 -12.77 32.36
N ASP A 313 4.96 -13.65 32.37
CA ASP A 313 4.46 -14.26 31.13
C ASP A 313 3.99 -13.18 30.15
N VAL A 314 4.45 -13.28 28.91
CA VAL A 314 3.98 -12.43 27.83
C VAL A 314 2.55 -12.85 27.49
N GLY A 315 1.57 -12.01 27.84
CA GLY A 315 0.17 -12.21 27.47
C GLY A 315 -0.03 -12.23 25.95
N CYS A 316 -0.97 -13.06 25.47
CA CYS A 316 -1.41 -13.17 24.07
C CYS A 316 -1.74 -11.78 23.44
N CYS A 317 -1.38 -11.41 22.20
CA CYS A 317 -0.69 -12.13 21.10
C CYS A 317 0.21 -11.23 20.23
N PHE A 318 0.33 -9.93 20.51
CA PHE A 318 1.04 -9.01 19.61
C PHE A 318 1.65 -7.86 20.41
N ALA A 319 2.96 -7.69 20.29
CA ALA A 319 3.72 -6.67 20.98
C ALA A 319 4.35 -5.73 19.94
N PRO A 320 4.27 -4.40 20.12
CA PRO A 320 4.84 -3.47 19.16
C PRO A 320 6.36 -3.36 19.30
N ALA A 321 7.01 -3.08 18.17
CA ALA A 321 8.40 -2.66 18.04
C ALA A 321 8.39 -1.30 17.31
N VAL A 322 7.95 -0.28 18.04
CA VAL A 322 7.42 0.99 17.48
C VAL A 322 8.40 1.77 16.60
N PHE A 323 9.71 1.57 16.75
CA PHE A 323 10.69 2.24 15.92
C PHE A 323 11.97 1.45 15.77
N HIS A 324 12.50 1.39 14.56
CA HIS A 324 13.83 0.88 14.27
C HIS A 324 14.49 1.59 13.09
N LEU A 325 15.81 1.56 13.07
CA LEU A 325 16.62 1.93 11.93
C LEU A 325 17.12 0.66 11.24
N PHE A 326 17.12 0.68 9.91
CA PHE A 326 17.58 -0.42 9.07
C PHE A 326 18.55 0.12 8.03
N SER A 327 19.83 -0.19 8.19
CA SER A 327 20.89 0.20 7.26
C SER A 327 21.49 -1.02 6.60
N GLU A 328 21.87 -0.95 5.34
CA GLU A 328 22.42 -2.10 4.64
C GLU A 328 23.47 -1.67 3.61
N LEU A 329 24.58 -2.39 3.62
CA LEU A 329 25.70 -2.22 2.69
C LEU A 329 25.79 -3.48 1.85
N GLY A 330 25.70 -3.35 0.54
CA GLY A 330 25.67 -4.50 -0.35
C GLY A 330 26.42 -4.30 -1.65
N VAL A 331 26.58 -5.41 -2.36
CA VAL A 331 27.19 -5.50 -3.67
C VAL A 331 26.18 -6.08 -4.66
N TYR A 332 26.17 -5.54 -5.87
CA TYR A 332 25.40 -6.13 -6.97
C TYR A 332 26.22 -7.26 -7.59
N LEU A 333 25.71 -8.49 -7.47
CA LEU A 333 26.26 -9.65 -8.17
C LEU A 333 25.77 -9.68 -9.62
N SER A 334 24.56 -9.16 -9.84
CA SER A 334 23.99 -8.83 -11.14
C SER A 334 22.97 -7.69 -10.94
N PRO A 335 22.37 -7.13 -12.01
CA PRO A 335 21.27 -6.18 -11.87
C PRO A 335 20.08 -6.72 -11.06
N GLN A 336 19.92 -8.05 -11.03
CA GLN A 336 18.81 -8.73 -10.37
C GLN A 336 19.17 -9.30 -9.00
N LEU A 337 20.45 -9.56 -8.73
CA LEU A 337 20.89 -10.29 -7.55
C LEU A 337 21.87 -9.45 -6.73
N THR A 338 21.55 -9.24 -5.46
CA THR A 338 22.44 -8.52 -4.53
C THR A 338 22.75 -9.35 -3.31
N LEU A 339 23.98 -9.21 -2.81
CA LEU A 339 24.41 -9.74 -1.52
C LEU A 339 24.78 -8.57 -0.61
N SER A 340 24.36 -8.61 0.65
CA SER A 340 24.49 -7.45 1.54
C SER A 340 24.61 -7.82 3.00
N ALA A 341 25.23 -6.93 3.77
CA ALA A 341 25.23 -6.91 5.21
C ALA A 341 24.26 -5.83 5.68
N ALA A 342 23.23 -6.21 6.42
CA ALA A 342 22.24 -5.32 7.00
C ALA A 342 22.40 -5.25 8.51
N PHE A 343 22.15 -4.07 9.06
CA PHE A 343 22.11 -3.77 10.47
C PHE A 343 20.76 -3.16 10.82
N ARG A 344 20.12 -3.75 11.83
CA ARG A 344 18.85 -3.31 12.40
C ARG A 344 19.11 -2.81 13.82
N MET A 345 18.62 -1.63 14.15
CA MET A 345 18.65 -1.09 15.50
C MET A 345 17.22 -0.74 15.92
N GLY A 346 16.62 -1.58 16.76
CA GLY A 346 15.31 -1.31 17.36
C GLY A 346 15.38 -0.45 18.62
N PHE A 347 14.36 0.35 18.86
CA PHE A 347 14.22 1.25 19.99
C PHE A 347 12.86 1.01 20.69
N PRO A 348 12.84 0.37 21.88
CA PRO A 348 11.61 0.10 22.62
C PRO A 348 11.08 1.37 23.32
N LEU A 349 10.54 2.33 22.54
CA LEU A 349 10.24 3.68 23.02
C LEU A 349 9.16 3.75 24.12
N ASP A 350 8.26 2.76 24.19
CA ASP A 350 7.17 2.74 25.18
C ASP A 350 7.53 2.02 26.49
N ALA A 351 8.73 1.45 26.61
CA ALA A 351 9.15 0.76 27.82
C ALA A 351 9.38 1.77 28.95
N ASN A 352 8.62 1.65 30.04
CA ASN A 352 8.67 2.56 31.20
C ASN A 352 9.17 1.88 32.48
N ARG A 353 9.51 0.59 32.39
CA ARG A 353 10.10 -0.20 33.48
C ARG A 353 11.50 0.30 33.82
N GLU A 354 11.79 0.39 35.11
CA GLU A 354 13.16 0.67 35.58
C GLU A 354 14.11 -0.41 35.02
N GLU A 355 15.24 -0.01 34.45
CA GLU A 355 16.21 -0.89 33.78
C GLU A 355 15.74 -1.54 32.47
N ALA A 356 14.61 -1.11 31.90
CA ALA A 356 14.20 -1.57 30.57
C ALA A 356 15.28 -1.30 29.51
N SER A 357 15.50 -2.29 28.64
CA SER A 357 16.51 -2.17 27.59
C SER A 357 16.09 -1.15 26.53
N THR A 358 17.00 -0.23 26.18
CA THR A 358 16.70 0.90 25.27
C THR A 358 17.07 0.67 23.81
N GLY A 359 17.71 -0.46 23.49
CA GLY A 359 18.17 -0.75 22.14
C GLY A 359 18.10 -2.23 21.81
N ALA A 360 17.92 -2.58 20.54
CA ALA A 360 17.82 -3.95 20.07
C ALA A 360 18.65 -4.11 18.79
N PRO A 361 19.96 -4.37 18.90
CA PRO A 361 20.84 -4.48 17.74
C PRO A 361 20.72 -5.87 17.10
N GLY A 362 20.63 -5.89 15.77
CA GLY A 362 20.64 -7.09 14.95
C GLY A 362 21.44 -6.89 13.67
N ALA A 363 22.08 -7.95 13.20
CA ALA A 363 22.80 -7.98 11.94
C ALA A 363 22.35 -9.17 11.10
N LEU A 364 22.21 -8.96 9.80
CA LEU A 364 21.78 -9.99 8.84
C LEU A 364 22.72 -9.97 7.63
N VAL A 365 23.08 -11.16 7.14
CA VAL A 365 23.52 -11.31 5.75
C VAL A 365 22.26 -11.54 4.91
N ARG A 366 22.07 -10.72 3.87
CA ARG A 366 20.86 -10.73 3.03
C ARG A 366 21.20 -10.96 1.57
N VAL A 367 20.41 -11.80 0.94
CA VAL A 367 20.33 -11.96 -0.51
C VAL A 367 19.03 -11.33 -0.98
N ARG A 368 19.09 -10.53 -2.04
CA ARG A 368 17.90 -9.97 -2.67
C ARG A 368 17.84 -10.34 -4.14
N TYR A 369 16.63 -10.62 -4.61
CA TYR A 369 16.33 -10.95 -5.98
C TYR A 369 15.26 -10.02 -6.52
N ALA A 370 15.60 -9.24 -7.54
CA ALA A 370 14.67 -8.43 -8.31
C ALA A 370 14.30 -9.17 -9.61
N PRO A 371 13.04 -9.56 -9.84
CA PRO A 371 12.64 -10.23 -11.08
C PRO A 371 12.84 -9.35 -12.33
N SER A 372 12.75 -8.03 -12.17
CA SER A 372 13.01 -7.08 -13.25
C SER A 372 14.48 -7.06 -13.65
N ALA A 373 14.76 -7.12 -14.94
CA ALA A 373 16.13 -7.05 -15.48
C ALA A 373 16.89 -5.76 -15.11
N THR A 374 16.16 -4.70 -14.74
CA THR A 374 16.74 -3.42 -14.32
C THR A 374 17.05 -3.35 -12.82
N GLY A 375 16.63 -4.35 -12.04
CA GLY A 375 16.70 -4.30 -10.58
C GLY A 375 15.72 -3.32 -9.92
N ALA A 376 14.81 -2.74 -10.69
CA ALA A 376 13.74 -1.85 -10.21
C ALA A 376 12.41 -2.60 -10.05
N GLY A 377 11.51 -2.06 -9.23
CA GLY A 377 10.22 -2.65 -8.94
C GLY A 377 10.28 -3.59 -7.75
N VAL A 378 9.55 -4.72 -7.83
CA VAL A 378 9.46 -5.68 -6.73
C VAL A 378 10.81 -6.37 -6.49
N VAL A 379 11.17 -6.50 -5.22
CA VAL A 379 12.38 -7.17 -4.75
C VAL A 379 11.99 -8.21 -3.71
N LEU A 380 12.46 -9.43 -3.87
CA LEU A 380 12.35 -10.48 -2.86
C LEU A 380 13.64 -10.51 -2.05
N SER A 381 13.55 -10.76 -0.76
CA SER A 381 14.72 -10.81 0.12
C SER A 381 14.64 -12.00 1.07
N GLY A 382 15.81 -12.57 1.36
CA GLY A 382 16.00 -13.57 2.38
C GLY A 382 17.29 -13.27 3.12
N GLY A 383 17.34 -13.56 4.41
CA GLY A 383 18.52 -13.30 5.20
C GLY A 383 18.60 -14.15 6.47
N ILE A 384 19.81 -14.25 6.98
CA ILE A 384 20.11 -14.92 8.23
C ILE A 384 21.20 -14.14 8.96
N GLY A 385 21.14 -14.12 10.27
CA GLY A 385 22.17 -13.48 11.07
C GLY A 385 21.89 -13.59 12.55
N GLY A 386 22.32 -12.57 13.29
CA GLY A 386 22.30 -12.63 14.74
C GLY A 386 22.00 -11.29 15.41
N GLY A 387 21.43 -11.35 16.61
CA GLY A 387 21.18 -10.21 17.48
C GLY A 387 19.86 -10.33 18.23
N VAL A 388 19.41 -9.21 18.78
CA VAL A 388 18.22 -9.16 19.63
C VAL A 388 17.15 -8.31 18.99
N ILE A 389 15.92 -8.82 18.98
CA ILE A 389 14.71 -8.04 18.71
C ILE A 389 13.95 -7.89 20.03
N ARG A 390 13.57 -6.66 20.36
CA ARG A 390 12.82 -6.34 21.59
C ARG A 390 11.46 -5.76 21.26
N HIS A 391 10.45 -6.28 21.93
CA HIS A 391 9.09 -5.77 21.88
C HIS A 391 8.69 -5.23 23.24
N THR A 392 7.82 -4.21 23.28
CA THR A 392 7.29 -3.68 24.54
C THR A 392 6.02 -4.42 24.94
N VAL A 393 5.96 -4.93 26.16
CA VAL A 393 4.87 -5.76 26.69
C VAL A 393 4.29 -5.10 27.93
N LYS A 394 2.98 -4.84 27.90
CA LYS A 394 2.25 -4.32 29.07
C LYS A 394 1.95 -5.45 30.05
N LEU A 395 2.34 -5.27 31.30
CA LEU A 395 2.18 -6.24 32.37
C LEU A 395 0.76 -6.19 32.94
N THR A 396 0.07 -7.34 32.98
CA THR A 396 -1.29 -7.45 33.53
C THR A 396 -1.36 -8.64 34.50
N PRO A 397 -1.67 -8.42 35.80
CA PRO A 397 -1.91 -7.13 36.44
C PRO A 397 -0.63 -6.26 36.54
N PRO A 398 -0.77 -4.92 36.66
CA PRO A 398 0.38 -4.04 36.86
C PRO A 398 1.08 -4.39 38.17
N PRO A 399 2.42 -4.44 38.22
CA PRO A 399 3.12 -4.80 39.44
C PRO A 399 3.01 -3.71 40.52
N ALA A 400 2.96 -4.15 41.78
CA ALA A 400 2.73 -3.28 42.93
C ALA A 400 3.95 -2.45 43.36
N ASP A 401 5.08 -2.58 42.66
CA ASP A 401 6.36 -1.93 42.98
C ASP A 401 6.43 -0.46 42.54
N GLY A 402 5.48 0.00 41.72
CA GLY A 402 5.45 1.38 41.21
C GLY A 402 6.55 1.69 40.20
N LYS A 403 7.26 0.68 39.66
CA LYS A 403 8.41 0.84 38.76
C LYS A 403 8.05 0.77 37.28
N GLY A 404 6.89 1.31 36.90
CA GLY A 404 6.35 1.21 35.53
C GLY A 404 5.46 -0.01 35.32
N ASP A 405 4.90 -0.21 34.13
CA ASP A 405 4.00 -1.32 33.80
C ASP A 405 4.23 -1.88 32.38
N ILE A 406 5.23 -1.36 31.65
CA ILE A 406 5.61 -1.78 30.31
C ILE A 406 7.07 -2.24 30.35
N ASP A 407 7.26 -3.55 30.20
CA ASP A 407 8.56 -4.22 30.17
C ASP A 407 8.95 -4.55 28.72
N THR A 408 10.19 -5.00 28.50
CA THR A 408 10.64 -5.48 27.19
C THR A 408 10.73 -7.00 27.16
N ALA A 409 10.44 -7.60 26.01
CA ALA A 409 10.63 -9.02 25.74
C ALA A 409 11.64 -9.19 24.60
N ALA A 410 12.78 -9.80 24.90
CA ALA A 410 13.85 -10.05 23.95
C ALA A 410 13.64 -11.36 23.20
N SER A 411 14.09 -11.41 21.94
CA SER A 411 14.10 -12.61 21.08
C SER A 411 15.36 -12.66 20.22
N GLY A 412 15.74 -13.86 19.77
CA GLY A 412 17.06 -14.12 19.15
C GLY A 412 17.82 -15.20 19.96
N PRO A 413 19.15 -15.34 19.87
CA PRO A 413 20.05 -14.52 19.08
C PRO A 413 20.07 -14.89 17.60
N LEU A 414 19.54 -16.04 17.17
CA LEU A 414 19.49 -16.40 15.75
C LEU A 414 18.34 -15.65 15.09
N LEU A 415 18.62 -14.92 14.01
CA LEU A 415 17.64 -14.19 13.24
C LEU A 415 17.51 -14.79 11.84
N VAL A 416 16.28 -15.09 11.42
CA VAL A 416 15.97 -15.52 10.04
C VAL A 416 14.94 -14.56 9.47
N ALA A 417 15.24 -13.97 8.31
CA ALA A 417 14.42 -12.95 7.69
C ALA A 417 13.99 -13.36 6.29
N GLY A 418 12.74 -13.04 5.94
CA GLY A 418 12.23 -13.10 4.57
C GLY A 418 11.37 -11.86 4.32
N GLY A 419 11.45 -11.26 3.14
CA GLY A 419 10.75 -10.02 2.89
C GLY A 419 10.46 -9.75 1.43
N VAL A 420 9.55 -8.82 1.21
CA VAL A 420 9.26 -8.24 -0.09
C VAL A 420 9.47 -6.74 0.00
N GLY A 421 10.05 -6.16 -1.04
CA GLY A 421 10.26 -4.74 -1.14
C GLY A 421 9.94 -4.21 -2.52
N TYR A 422 9.97 -2.90 -2.62
CA TYR A 422 9.84 -2.15 -3.86
C TYR A 422 10.98 -1.15 -3.96
N ARG A 423 11.73 -1.19 -5.05
CA ARG A 423 12.82 -0.28 -5.35
C ARG A 423 12.46 0.61 -6.54
N LYS A 424 12.42 1.92 -6.34
CA LYS A 424 12.15 2.90 -7.40
C LYS A 424 13.37 3.79 -7.60
N PRO A 425 14.14 3.65 -8.70
CA PRO A 425 15.17 4.63 -9.06
C PRO A 425 14.57 6.04 -9.13
N LEU A 426 15.22 7.01 -8.50
CA LEU A 426 14.82 8.42 -8.50
C LEU A 426 15.67 9.28 -9.44
N GLY A 427 16.68 8.68 -10.07
CA GLY A 427 17.67 9.34 -10.91
C GLY A 427 19.06 9.40 -10.26
N GLY A 428 20.10 9.38 -11.09
CA GLY A 428 21.48 9.26 -10.60
C GLY A 428 21.68 7.98 -9.77
N PRO A 429 22.53 8.01 -8.72
CA PRO A 429 22.78 6.85 -7.87
C PRO A 429 21.66 6.55 -6.86
N VAL A 430 20.55 7.30 -6.86
CA VAL A 430 19.57 7.27 -5.77
C VAL A 430 18.32 6.46 -6.16
N ALA A 431 17.87 5.61 -5.26
CA ALA A 431 16.60 4.89 -5.34
C ALA A 431 15.81 5.01 -4.03
N PHE A 432 14.49 5.15 -4.14
CA PHE A 432 13.57 4.94 -3.03
C PHE A 432 13.40 3.45 -2.79
N ILE A 433 13.32 3.06 -1.52
CA ILE A 433 13.02 1.69 -1.10
C ILE A 433 11.86 1.68 -0.10
N ALA A 434 10.98 0.71 -0.28
CA ALA A 434 9.94 0.34 0.69
C ALA A 434 9.98 -1.16 0.90
N GLU A 435 10.07 -1.64 2.14
CA GLU A 435 10.24 -3.07 2.44
C GLU A 435 9.34 -3.54 3.56
N ILE A 436 8.78 -4.74 3.40
CA ILE A 436 8.11 -5.50 4.45
C ILE A 436 8.99 -6.72 4.72
N ASN A 437 9.53 -6.81 5.93
CA ASN A 437 10.41 -7.91 6.35
C ASN A 437 9.72 -8.70 7.49
N ALA A 438 9.53 -10.00 7.29
CA ALA A 438 9.21 -10.92 8.37
C ALA A 438 10.52 -11.44 8.98
N ILE A 439 10.70 -11.25 10.29
CA ILE A 439 11.92 -11.65 11.00
C ILE A 439 11.54 -12.58 12.15
N ALA A 440 12.08 -13.79 12.14
CA ALA A 440 11.97 -14.73 13.25
C ALA A 440 13.21 -14.63 14.15
N GLY A 441 12.98 -14.32 15.43
CA GLY A 441 13.99 -14.42 16.49
C GLY A 441 13.90 -15.78 17.17
N ILE A 442 14.96 -16.58 17.05
CA ILE A 442 14.98 -17.98 17.50
C ILE A 442 15.96 -18.14 18.68
N PRO A 443 15.47 -18.59 19.86
CA PRO A 443 16.29 -18.86 21.04
C PRO A 443 17.08 -20.15 20.84
N VAL A 444 18.33 -19.99 20.41
CA VAL A 444 19.29 -21.08 20.23
C VAL A 444 20.26 -21.25 21.42
N VAL A 445 20.14 -20.37 22.42
CA VAL A 445 20.90 -20.38 23.68
C VAL A 445 19.96 -20.02 24.83
N ASP A 446 20.27 -20.50 26.03
CA ASP A 446 19.45 -20.24 27.23
C ASP A 446 19.56 -18.79 27.71
N GLU A 447 20.71 -18.15 27.46
CA GLU A 447 20.98 -16.77 27.87
C GLU A 447 21.81 -16.04 26.81
N PHE A 448 21.45 -14.80 26.49
CA PHE A 448 22.17 -13.95 25.55
C PHE A 448 22.17 -12.51 26.05
N GLN A 449 23.35 -11.91 26.24
CA GLN A 449 23.49 -10.54 26.78
C GLN A 449 22.78 -10.31 28.13
N GLY A 450 22.78 -11.31 29.02
CA GLY A 450 22.19 -11.21 30.36
C GLY A 450 20.67 -11.41 30.40
N VAL A 451 20.05 -11.81 29.29
CA VAL A 451 18.60 -12.02 29.20
C VAL A 451 18.27 -13.38 28.60
N GLN A 452 17.15 -13.96 29.04
CA GLN A 452 16.61 -15.19 28.46
C GLN A 452 15.86 -14.83 27.18
N PRO A 453 16.35 -15.25 26.00
CA PRO A 453 15.70 -14.88 24.76
C PRO A 453 14.45 -15.75 24.53
N ASN A 454 13.45 -15.11 23.96
CA ASN A 454 12.21 -15.75 23.56
C ASN A 454 12.21 -16.10 22.06
N PHE A 455 11.26 -16.95 21.68
CA PHE A 455 10.85 -17.05 20.29
C PHE A 455 9.90 -15.90 19.94
N ALA A 456 10.16 -15.24 18.81
CA ALA A 456 9.27 -14.23 18.25
C ALA A 456 9.25 -14.24 16.72
N VAL A 457 8.13 -13.78 16.14
CA VAL A 457 7.99 -13.47 14.71
C VAL A 457 7.50 -12.03 14.58
N GLU A 458 8.33 -11.18 14.00
CA GLU A 458 8.10 -9.75 13.79
C GLU A 458 7.81 -9.45 12.32
N LEU A 459 6.95 -8.47 12.07
CA LEU A 459 6.79 -7.83 10.77
C LEU A 459 7.26 -6.39 10.85
N ASP A 460 8.30 -6.06 10.10
CA ASP A 460 8.86 -4.73 9.96
C ASP A 460 8.41 -4.08 8.65
N VAL A 461 7.91 -2.85 8.72
CA VAL A 461 7.71 -1.98 7.55
C VAL A 461 8.81 -0.92 7.55
N ASN A 462 9.56 -0.83 6.45
CA ASN A 462 10.73 0.04 6.30
C ASN A 462 10.56 0.95 5.10
N LEU A 463 10.84 2.24 5.26
CA LEU A 463 10.90 3.21 4.16
C LEU A 463 12.25 3.91 4.19
N GLY A 464 12.88 4.07 3.04
CA GLY A 464 14.23 4.61 2.98
C GLY A 464 14.74 4.97 1.61
N LEU A 465 16.03 5.27 1.57
CA LEU A 465 16.77 5.56 0.37
C LEU A 465 17.95 4.60 0.23
N GLN A 466 18.26 4.27 -1.01
CA GLN A 466 19.42 3.50 -1.42
C GLN A 466 20.28 4.33 -2.37
N PHE A 467 21.59 4.28 -2.16
CA PHE A 467 22.61 5.00 -2.91
C PHE A 467 23.56 3.98 -3.53
N GLY A 468 23.68 3.95 -4.85
CA GLY A 468 24.65 3.12 -5.56
C GLY A 468 25.97 3.85 -5.85
N PHE A 469 27.07 3.10 -5.94
CA PHE A 469 28.44 3.61 -6.14
C PHE A 469 29.26 2.76 -7.11
#